data_AF-A0A0R3THS2-F1
#
_entry.id   AF-A0A0R3THS2-F1
#
_cell.length_a   1.000
_cell.length_b   1.000
_cell.length_c   1.000
_cell.angle_alpha   90.00
_cell.angle_beta   90.00
_cell.angle_gamma   90.00
#
_symmetry.space_group_name_H-M   'P 1'
#
loop_
_entity.id
_entity.type
_entity.pdbx_description
1 polymer ?
#
loop_
_entity_poly.entity_id
_entity_poly.type
_entity_poly.pdbx_seq_one_letter_code
_entity_poly.pdbx_strand_id
1 'polypeptide(L)' 'MKKESRILLLGLDAAGKTTILYKLKLGETTVTIPTIGFNVETIEYKNIIFTMWDVGGQKVIRNLWYHYYHGTQG' A
#
# COMPACT_ATOMS: atom_id res chain seq x y z
N MET A 1 -19.96 -5.97 -13.02
CA MET A 1 -18.81 -6.53 -12.26
C MET A 1 -17.80 -5.41 -12.07
N LYS A 2 -17.32 -5.16 -10.85
CA LYS A 2 -16.30 -4.11 -10.60
C LYS A 2 -14.93 -4.63 -11.05
N LYS A 3 -14.05 -3.75 -11.51
CA LYS A 3 -12.68 -4.13 -11.90
C LYS A 3 -11.84 -4.27 -10.65
N GLU A 4 -11.19 -5.41 -10.46
CA GLU A 4 -10.25 -5.63 -9.36
C GLU A 4 -8.82 -5.36 -9.81
N SER A 5 -8.01 -4.75 -8.94
CA SER A 5 -6.59 -4.50 -9.21
C SER A 5 -5.79 -4.52 -7.92
N ARG A 6 -4.66 -5.24 -7.93
CA ARG A 6 -3.68 -5.22 -6.86
C ARG A 6 -2.65 -4.13 -7.15
N ILE A 7 -2.47 -3.25 -6.16
CA ILE A 7 -1.54 -2.13 -6.24
C ILE A 7 -0.46 -2.29 -5.17
N LEU A 8 0.80 -2.07 -5.52
CA LEU A 8 1.92 -2.18 -4.59
C LEU A 8 2.51 -0.79 -4.30
N LEU A 9 2.41 -0.34 -3.05
CA LEU A 9 3.03 0.90 -2.60
C LEU A 9 4.46 0.64 -2.12
N LEU A 10 5.43 1.01 -2.95
CA LEU A 10 6.86 1.00 -2.61
C LEU A 10 7.40 2.42 -2.50
N GLY A 11 8.54 2.56 -1.83
CA GLY A 11 9.18 3.83 -1.60
C GLY A 11 9.99 3.84 -0.30
N LEU A 12 10.85 4.84 -0.16
CA LEU A 12 11.71 4.98 1.01
C LEU A 12 10.90 5.06 2.32
N ASP A 13 11.58 4.83 3.42
CA ASP A 13 11.05 5.10 4.75
C ASP A 13 10.58 6.57 4.84
N ALA A 14 9.48 6.79 5.58
CA ALA A 14 8.83 8.09 5.71
C ALA A 14 8.34 8.77 4.40
N ALA A 15 8.32 8.08 3.25
CA ALA A 15 7.82 8.65 1.99
C ALA A 15 6.30 8.91 1.93
N GLY A 16 5.54 8.62 3.00
CA GLY A 16 4.09 8.88 3.08
C GLY A 16 3.18 7.75 2.57
N LYS A 17 3.69 6.54 2.34
CA LYS A 17 2.93 5.40 1.80
C LYS A 17 1.73 4.99 2.66
N THR A 18 1.95 4.82 3.96
CA THR A 18 0.88 4.50 4.91
C THR A 18 -0.10 5.66 5.06
N THR A 19 0.37 6.90 4.96
CA THR A 19 -0.49 8.08 4.99
C THR A 19 -1.45 8.13 3.81
N ILE A 20 -0.98 7.89 2.56
CA ILE A 20 -1.87 7.85 1.40
C ILE A 20 -2.82 6.65 1.45
N LEU A 21 -2.36 5.48 1.92
CA LEU A 21 -3.20 4.31 2.11
C LEU A 21 -4.39 4.61 3.01
N TYR A 22 -4.14 5.15 4.21
CA TYR A 22 -5.21 5.46 5.16
C TYR A 22 -6.04 6.67 4.76
N LYS A 23 -5.46 7.66 4.08
CA LYS A 23 -6.25 8.76 3.53
C LYS A 23 -7.29 8.26 2.52
N LEU A 24 -6.92 7.31 1.67
CA LEU A 24 -7.84 6.69 0.71
C LEU A 24 -8.85 5.76 1.37
N LYS A 25 -8.46 5.05 2.43
CA LYS A 25 -9.32 4.09 3.14
C LYS A 25 -10.33 4.76 4.08
N LEU A 26 -9.90 5.78 4.82
CA LEU A 26 -10.65 6.40 5.91
C LEU A 26 -11.19 7.79 5.55
N GLY A 27 -10.68 8.42 4.50
CA GLY A 27 -11.05 9.78 4.10
C GLY A 27 -10.35 10.89 4.92
N GLU A 28 -9.64 10.55 5.99
CA GLU A 28 -8.93 11.49 6.86
C GLU A 28 -7.44 11.15 7.00
N THR A 29 -6.65 12.13 7.44
CA THR A 29 -5.21 11.94 7.66
C THR A 29 -5.01 11.46 9.10
N THR A 30 -4.38 10.30 9.26
CA THR A 30 -4.07 9.73 10.58
C THR A 30 -2.58 9.84 10.88
N VAL A 31 -2.24 9.90 12.17
CA VAL A 31 -0.86 9.74 12.61
C VAL A 31 -0.43 8.30 12.30
N THR A 32 0.74 8.15 11.69
CA THR A 32 1.28 6.83 11.30
C THR A 32 2.58 6.56 12.04
N ILE A 33 2.84 5.28 12.28
CA ILE A 33 4.12 4.77 12.78
C ILE A 33 4.84 4.04 11.63
N PRO A 34 6.17 3.88 11.68
CA PRO A 34 6.90 3.16 10.65
C PRO A 34 6.37 1.74 10.43
N THR A 35 6.01 1.41 9.19
CA THR A 35 5.65 0.04 8.80
C THR A 35 6.88 -0.87 8.88
N ILE A 36 6.83 -1.88 9.75
CA ILE A 36 7.92 -2.86 9.93
C ILE A 36 7.84 -3.98 8.87
N GLY A 37 6.63 -4.35 8.44
CA GLY A 37 6.39 -5.38 7.43
C GLY A 37 5.58 -4.82 6.28
N PHE A 38 4.29 -5.12 6.27
CA PHE A 38 3.34 -4.61 5.29
C PHE A 38 1.95 -4.38 5.90
N ASN A 39 1.15 -3.55 5.25
CA ASN A 39 -0.29 -3.43 5.46
C ASN A 39 -1.02 -3.79 4.17
N VAL A 40 -2.22 -4.36 4.27
CA VAL A 40 -3.08 -4.65 3.11
C VAL A 40 -4.46 -4.06 3.36
N GLU A 41 -4.91 -3.19 2.47
CA GLU A 41 -6.25 -2.65 2.53
C GLU A 41 -6.97 -2.83 1.20
N THR A 42 -8.28 -3.10 1.27
CA THR A 42 -9.15 -3.06 0.10
C THR A 42 -9.93 -1.75 0.11
N ILE A 43 -9.79 -0.99 -0.98
CA ILE A 43 -10.42 0.32 -1.17
C ILE A 43 -11.28 0.25 -2.42
N GLU A 44 -12.55 0.60 -2.28
CA GLU A 44 -13.44 0.77 -3.42
C GLU A 44 -13.48 2.24 -3.84
N TYR A 45 -13.21 2.50 -5.11
CA TYR A 45 -13.34 3.83 -5.68
C TYR A 45 -14.04 3.74 -7.04
N LYS A 46 -15.24 4.32 -7.11
CA LYS A 46 -16.13 4.25 -8.29
C LYS A 46 -16.41 2.80 -8.67
N ASN A 47 -15.98 2.36 -9.85
CA ASN A 47 -16.19 1.02 -10.40
C ASN A 47 -14.94 0.12 -10.27
N ILE A 48 -13.97 0.50 -9.45
CA ILE A 48 -12.70 -0.22 -9.24
C ILE A 48 -12.55 -0.59 -7.76
N ILE A 49 -12.09 -1.81 -7.51
CA ILE A 49 -11.68 -2.31 -6.20
C ILE A 49 -10.15 -2.46 -6.24
N PHE A 50 -9.47 -1.72 -5.38
CA PHE A 50 -8.02 -1.79 -5.21
C PHE A 50 -7.70 -2.65 -3.98
N THR A 51 -6.83 -3.65 -4.14
CA THR A 51 -6.12 -4.28 -3.02
C THR A 51 -4.73 -3.69 -2.94
N MET A 52 -4.53 -2.76 -2.02
CA MET A 52 -3.27 -2.01 -1.88
C MET A 52 -2.37 -2.66 -0.83
N TRP A 53 -1.14 -2.96 -1.22
CA TRP A 53 -0.09 -3.50 -0.36
C TRP A 53 0.93 -2.40 -0.04
N ASP A 54 0.88 -1.85 1.18
CA ASP A 54 1.89 -0.92 1.69
C ASP A 54 3.05 -1.69 2.31
N VAL A 55 4.22 -1.68 1.67
CA VAL A 55 5.40 -2.40 2.16
C VAL A 55 6.37 -1.42 2.81
N GLY A 56 6.91 -1.79 3.96
CA GLY A 56 7.82 -0.93 4.69
C GLY A 56 9.06 -0.54 3.86
N GLY A 57 9.53 0.68 4.10
CA GLY A 57 10.61 1.32 3.33
C GLY A 57 11.99 1.31 3.99
N GLN A 58 12.12 0.73 5.18
CA GLN A 58 13.39 0.69 5.91
C GLN A 58 14.43 -0.12 5.12
N LYS A 59 15.69 0.33 5.10
CA LYS A 59 16.75 -0.30 4.29
C LYS A 59 16.84 -1.82 4.48
N VAL A 60 16.66 -2.31 5.71
CA VAL A 60 16.73 -3.74 6.05
C VAL A 60 15.65 -4.60 5.39
N ILE A 61 14.47 -4.06 5.12
CA ILE A 61 13.34 -4.80 4.54
C ILE A 61 13.14 -4.56 3.05
N ARG A 62 13.86 -3.62 2.42
CA ARG A 62 13.75 -3.37 0.96
C ARG A 62 14.10 -4.60 0.13
N ASN A 63 14.98 -5.43 0.66
CA ASN A 63 15.35 -6.71 0.08
C ASN A 63 14.12 -7.60 -0.13
N LEU A 64 13.04 -7.43 0.63
CA LEU A 64 11.84 -8.27 0.56
C LEU A 64 10.83 -7.77 -0.50
N TRP A 65 11.04 -6.60 -1.12
CA TRP A 65 10.06 -6.00 -2.04
C TRP A 65 9.73 -6.91 -3.21
N TYR A 66 10.70 -7.67 -3.74
CA TYR A 66 10.49 -8.53 -4.89
C TYR A 66 9.47 -9.65 -4.66
N HIS A 67 9.24 -10.06 -3.40
CA HIS A 67 8.22 -11.05 -3.06
C HIS A 67 6.80 -10.54 -3.35
N TYR A 68 6.59 -9.24 -3.48
CA TYR A 68 5.28 -8.63 -3.70
C TYR A 68 5.01 -8.26 -5.17
N TYR A 69 5.99 -8.44 -6.08
CA TYR A 69 5.85 -8.02 -7.49
C TYR A 69 4.89 -8.91 -8.27
N HIS A 70 4.90 -10.22 -8.01
CA HIS A 70 4.08 -11.16 -8.75
C HIS A 70 2.59 -10.89 -8.52
N GLY A 71 1.83 -10.73 -9.62
CA GLY A 71 0.39 -10.48 -9.58
C GLY A 71 0.00 -9.04 -9.25
N THR A 72 0.93 -8.09 -9.25
CA THR A 72 0.68 -6.65 -9.09
C THR A 72 0.39 -6.01 -10.45
N GLN A 73 -0.66 -5.19 -10.54
CA GLN A 73 -1.06 -4.49 -11.77
C GLN A 73 -0.62 -3.02 -11.81
N GLY A 74 -0.25 -2.43 -10.67
CA GLY A 74 0.20 -1.04 -10.57
C GLY A 74 0.91 -0.72 -9.27
#